data_AF-A0A366ELX1-F1
#
_entry.id   AF-A0A366ELX1-F1
#
_cell.length_a   1.000
_cell.length_b   1.000
_cell.length_c   1.000
_cell.angle_alpha   90.00
_cell.angle_beta   90.00
_cell.angle_gamma   90.00
#
_symmetry.space_group_name_H-M   'P 1'
#
loop_
_entity.id
_entity.type
_entity.pdbx_description
1 polymer ?
#
loop_
_entity_poly.entity_id
_entity_poly.type
_entity_poly.pdbx_seq_one_letter_code
_entity_poly.pdbx_strand_id
1 'polypeptide(L)'
;MNLRERIKDRLDELTHPSTKELKEVLQSLNLSLDDLQPYLQSPEGKPYYRKLLYQNEEAELLVMNWSDIECAPHDHGNSKGWIQVMNGTTVNTIFEVKENKLPQEIFHREYREGSFFFAPKKGVHKMKKESGEDLVTLHLYSPPIQGMMVYDLEKCAACVVSEKCGAWWPDHIRQKIKELQLK
;
A
#
# COMPACT_ATOMS: atom_id res chain seq x y z
N MET A 1 9.34 -9.30 24.84
CA MET A 1 8.50 -8.27 24.21
C MET A 1 7.81 -8.91 23.01
N ASN A 2 6.48 -8.91 22.98
CA ASN A 2 5.74 -9.48 21.86
C ASN A 2 5.78 -8.54 20.63
N LEU A 3 5.37 -9.03 19.46
CA LEU A 3 5.41 -8.25 18.22
C LEU A 3 4.67 -6.90 18.32
N ARG A 4 3.51 -6.88 18.98
CA ARG A 4 2.70 -5.66 19.10
C ARG A 4 3.38 -4.61 19.95
N GLU A 5 4.01 -5.01 21.04
CA GLU A 5 4.83 -4.13 21.88
C GLU A 5 6.00 -3.55 21.08
N ARG A 6 6.73 -4.38 20.31
CA ARG A 6 7.82 -3.92 19.43
C ARG A 6 7.39 -2.86 18.43
N ILE A 7 6.24 -3.08 17.80
CA ILE A 7 5.68 -2.13 16.85
C ILE A 7 5.26 -0.84 17.58
N LYS A 8 4.56 -0.97 18.70
CA LYS A 8 4.07 0.16 19.48
C LYS A 8 5.20 1.05 19.99
N ASP A 9 6.20 0.46 20.64
CA ASP A 9 7.31 1.19 21.25
C ASP A 9 8.10 2.01 20.21
N ARG A 10 8.19 1.52 18.97
CA ARG A 10 8.87 2.23 17.88
C ARG A 10 8.01 3.27 17.18
N LEU A 11 6.71 3.01 17.01
CA LEU A 11 5.82 3.88 16.23
C LEU A 11 5.14 4.97 17.09
N ASP A 12 5.01 4.77 18.40
CA ASP A 12 4.55 5.81 19.34
C ASP A 12 5.55 6.97 19.46
N GLU A 13 6.84 6.74 19.20
CA GLU A 13 7.89 7.77 19.25
C GLU A 13 7.89 8.71 18.04
N LEU A 14 7.15 8.36 16.98
CA LEU A 14 7.10 9.18 15.77
C LEU A 14 6.29 10.45 16.02
N THR A 15 6.78 11.58 15.49
CA THR A 15 6.04 12.84 15.42
C THR A 15 6.43 13.56 14.13
N HIS A 16 5.48 13.69 13.22
CA HIS A 16 5.66 14.28 11.88
C HIS A 16 6.88 13.75 11.11
N PRO A 17 7.02 12.42 10.97
CA PRO A 17 8.28 11.84 10.53
C PRO A 17 8.65 12.22 9.09
N SER A 18 9.94 12.44 8.89
CA SER A 18 10.55 12.56 7.57
C SER A 18 10.48 11.23 6.82
N THR A 19 10.73 11.28 5.50
CA THR A 19 10.81 10.06 4.69
C THR A 19 11.96 9.15 5.14
N LYS A 20 13.03 9.73 5.67
CA LYS A 20 14.18 8.99 6.18
C LYS A 20 13.83 8.28 7.49
N GLU A 21 13.26 9.00 8.46
CA GLU A 21 12.86 8.43 9.76
C GLU A 21 11.85 7.30 9.59
N LEU A 22 10.85 7.43 8.69
CA LEU A 22 9.93 6.33 8.38
C LEU A 22 10.65 5.07 7.91
N LYS A 23 11.65 5.22 7.03
CA LYS A 23 12.41 4.07 6.54
C LYS A 23 13.23 3.43 7.66
N GLU A 24 13.94 4.26 8.43
CA GLU A 24 14.80 3.81 9.52
C GLU A 24 13.99 3.08 10.58
N VAL A 25 12.81 3.60 10.94
CA VAL A 25 11.93 2.95 11.90
C VAL A 25 11.38 1.63 11.35
N LEU A 26 10.88 1.60 10.10
CA LEU A 26 10.41 0.36 9.46
C LEU A 26 11.52 -0.71 9.46
N GLN A 27 12.75 -0.34 9.12
CA GLN A 27 13.92 -1.22 9.17
C GLN A 27 14.22 -1.69 10.60
N SER A 28 14.15 -0.78 11.57
CA SER A 28 14.45 -1.07 12.98
C SER A 28 13.44 -1.99 13.66
N LEU A 29 12.23 -2.12 13.10
CA LEU A 29 11.24 -3.08 13.59
C LEU A 29 11.80 -4.51 13.47
N ASN A 30 12.62 -4.79 12.45
CA ASN A 30 13.27 -6.09 12.21
C ASN A 30 12.27 -7.26 12.26
N LEU A 31 11.15 -7.14 11.54
CA LEU A 31 10.12 -8.16 11.46
C LEU A 31 10.54 -9.26 10.48
N SER A 32 10.30 -10.52 10.84
CA SER A 32 10.45 -11.66 9.92
C SER A 32 9.11 -12.02 9.27
N LEU A 33 9.13 -12.90 8.26
CA LEU A 33 7.91 -13.47 7.71
C LEU A 33 7.13 -14.29 8.77
N ASP A 34 7.84 -15.01 9.64
CA ASP A 34 7.25 -15.80 10.74
C ASP A 34 6.52 -14.90 11.75
N ASP A 35 7.05 -13.71 12.05
CA ASP A 35 6.37 -12.72 12.90
C ASP A 35 5.00 -12.33 12.29
N LEU A 36 4.91 -12.29 10.96
CA LEU A 36 3.74 -11.84 10.21
C LEU A 36 2.73 -12.96 9.91
N GLN A 37 3.19 -14.21 9.83
CA GLN A 37 2.38 -15.37 9.43
C GLN A 37 1.03 -15.47 10.16
N PRO A 38 0.91 -15.23 11.49
CA PRO A 38 -0.38 -15.28 12.20
C PRO A 38 -1.41 -14.24 11.75
N TYR A 39 -0.98 -13.20 11.03
CA TYR A 39 -1.82 -12.10 10.57
C TYR A 39 -2.24 -12.23 9.12
N LEU A 40 -1.63 -13.13 8.36
CA LEU A 40 -1.88 -13.32 6.93
C LEU A 40 -3.12 -14.19 6.71
N GLN A 41 -3.95 -13.77 5.75
CA GLN A 41 -5.08 -14.55 5.26
C GLN A 41 -5.08 -14.56 3.73
N SER A 42 -5.88 -15.45 3.15
CA SER A 42 -6.09 -15.49 1.71
C SER A 42 -6.75 -14.19 1.23
N PRO A 43 -6.38 -13.68 0.04
CA PRO A 43 -7.00 -12.50 -0.55
C PRO A 43 -8.43 -12.70 -1.07
N GLU A 44 -8.99 -13.93 -1.06
CA GLU A 44 -10.41 -14.21 -1.38
C GLU A 44 -10.93 -13.56 -2.67
N GLY A 45 -10.15 -13.67 -3.76
CA GLY A 45 -10.53 -13.11 -5.06
C GLY A 45 -10.31 -11.59 -5.19
N LYS A 46 -9.64 -10.96 -4.22
CA LYS A 46 -9.13 -9.59 -4.30
C LYS A 46 -7.66 -9.57 -4.71
N PRO A 47 -7.12 -8.41 -5.16
CA PRO A 47 -5.69 -8.27 -5.42
C PRO A 47 -4.79 -8.66 -4.25
N TYR A 48 -5.21 -8.33 -3.03
CA TYR A 48 -4.51 -8.70 -1.82
C TYR A 48 -5.45 -8.71 -0.62
N TYR A 49 -5.11 -9.50 0.40
CA TYR A 49 -5.63 -9.34 1.74
C TYR A 49 -4.81 -8.27 2.47
N ARG A 50 -5.47 -7.41 3.24
CA ARG A 50 -4.86 -6.27 3.96
C ARG A 50 -5.18 -6.36 5.44
N LYS A 51 -4.15 -6.32 6.29
CA LYS A 51 -4.31 -6.29 7.74
C LYS A 51 -3.60 -5.08 8.35
N LEU A 52 -4.35 -4.30 9.13
CA LEU A 52 -3.80 -3.28 10.01
C LEU A 52 -3.14 -3.92 11.22
N LEU A 53 -1.85 -3.65 11.38
CA LEU A 53 -1.04 -4.12 12.51
C LEU A 53 -0.97 -3.05 13.61
N TYR A 54 -0.91 -1.78 13.22
CA TYR A 54 -0.81 -0.65 14.14
C TYR A 54 -1.30 0.64 13.48
N GLN A 55 -1.87 1.54 14.28
CA GLN A 55 -2.21 2.90 13.86
C GLN A 55 -2.21 3.85 15.07
N ASN A 56 -1.66 5.05 14.89
CA ASN A 56 -1.84 6.20 15.76
C ASN A 56 -2.15 7.45 14.90
N GLU A 57 -2.01 8.66 15.45
CA GLU A 57 -2.25 9.90 14.71
C GLU A 57 -1.16 10.19 13.64
N GLU A 58 0.04 9.64 13.81
CA GLU A 58 1.22 9.96 13.02
C GLU A 58 1.51 8.91 11.94
N ALA A 59 1.17 7.64 12.16
CA ALA A 59 1.48 6.54 11.25
C ALA A 59 0.49 5.38 11.31
N GLU A 60 0.42 4.63 10.21
CA GLU A 60 -0.20 3.30 10.15
C GLU A 60 0.76 2.27 9.57
N LEU A 61 0.75 1.06 10.13
CA LEU A 61 1.51 -0.10 9.65
C LEU A 61 0.56 -1.20 9.20
N LEU A 62 0.72 -1.64 7.96
CA LEU A 62 -0.10 -2.67 7.33
C LEU A 62 0.78 -3.83 6.87
N VAL A 63 0.22 -5.03 6.90
CA VAL A 63 0.75 -6.18 6.16
C VAL A 63 -0.24 -6.58 5.07
N MET A 64 0.27 -6.92 3.90
CA MET A 64 -0.53 -7.36 2.76
C MET A 64 -0.07 -8.73 2.26
N ASN A 65 -1.02 -9.61 1.93
CA ASN A 65 -0.78 -10.90 1.29
C ASN A 65 -1.38 -10.89 -0.11
N TRP A 66 -0.55 -11.01 -1.14
CA TRP A 66 -0.94 -10.73 -2.52
C TRP A 66 -1.40 -11.97 -3.30
N SER A 67 -2.42 -11.77 -4.13
CA SER A 67 -2.89 -12.72 -5.15
C SER A 67 -2.18 -12.51 -6.49
N ASP A 68 -2.49 -13.35 -7.48
CA ASP A 68 -2.06 -13.15 -8.88
C ASP A 68 -2.77 -12.00 -9.59
N ILE A 69 -3.78 -11.40 -8.95
CA ILE A 69 -4.50 -10.22 -9.44
C ILE A 69 -3.73 -8.97 -9.02
N GLU A 70 -3.39 -8.14 -9.99
CA GLU A 70 -2.78 -6.83 -9.71
C GLU A 70 -3.79 -5.85 -9.10
N CYS A 71 -3.30 -4.91 -8.30
CA CYS A 71 -4.17 -3.84 -7.79
C CYS A 71 -4.52 -2.83 -8.90
N ALA A 72 -5.50 -1.99 -8.66
CA ALA A 72 -5.75 -0.86 -9.55
C ALA A 72 -4.68 0.23 -9.32
N PRO A 73 -4.32 1.04 -10.33
CA PRO A 73 -3.50 2.22 -10.11
C PRO A 73 -4.14 3.11 -9.05
N HIS A 74 -3.38 3.54 -8.05
CA HIS A 74 -3.89 4.34 -6.95
C HIS A 74 -2.85 5.25 -6.32
N ASP A 75 -3.30 6.32 -5.68
CA ASP A 75 -2.50 7.10 -4.73
C ASP A 75 -2.83 6.77 -3.27
N HIS A 76 -2.12 7.41 -2.35
CA HIS A 76 -2.33 7.32 -0.91
C HIS A 76 -2.83 8.65 -0.33
N GLY A 77 -3.53 9.45 -1.14
CA GLY A 77 -4.00 10.78 -0.77
C GLY A 77 -2.86 11.69 -0.29
N ASN A 78 -2.92 12.09 0.98
CA ASN A 78 -1.92 12.97 1.59
C ASN A 78 -0.77 12.23 2.28
N SER A 79 -0.83 10.91 2.33
CA SER A 79 0.16 10.06 2.97
C SER A 79 1.35 9.80 2.06
N LYS A 80 2.52 9.67 2.67
CA LYS A 80 3.73 9.13 2.04
C LYS A 80 4.14 7.88 2.82
N GLY A 81 4.83 6.94 2.21
CA GLY A 81 5.18 5.71 2.92
C GLY A 81 6.29 4.90 2.30
N TRP A 82 6.76 3.93 3.06
CA TRP A 82 7.70 2.91 2.62
C TRP A 82 7.04 1.55 2.57
N ILE A 83 7.39 0.81 1.53
CA ILE A 83 6.95 -0.56 1.32
C ILE A 83 8.19 -1.44 1.37
N GLN A 84 8.14 -2.47 2.20
CA GLN A 84 9.17 -3.49 2.33
C GLN A 84 8.63 -4.82 1.79
N VAL A 85 9.40 -5.46 0.92
CA VAL A 85 9.09 -6.80 0.43
C VAL A 85 9.57 -7.82 1.45
N MET A 86 8.64 -8.56 2.05
CA MET A 86 8.94 -9.52 3.13
C MET A 86 9.29 -10.91 2.58
N ASN A 87 8.72 -11.29 1.44
CA ASN A 87 9.09 -12.46 0.65
C ASN A 87 8.64 -12.28 -0.81
N GLY A 88 9.26 -13.03 -1.71
CA GLY A 88 8.93 -13.05 -3.13
C GLY A 88 9.28 -11.76 -3.86
N THR A 89 8.56 -11.51 -4.96
CA THR A 89 8.87 -10.44 -5.91
C THR A 89 7.62 -9.67 -6.31
N THR A 90 7.75 -8.34 -6.40
CA THR A 90 6.71 -7.45 -6.89
C THR A 90 7.20 -6.55 -8.01
N VAL A 91 6.37 -6.36 -9.02
CA VAL A 91 6.53 -5.32 -10.03
C VAL A 91 5.69 -4.12 -9.60
N ASN A 92 6.36 -2.98 -9.36
CA ASN A 92 5.73 -1.71 -9.04
C ASN A 92 5.78 -0.78 -10.27
N THR A 93 4.61 -0.44 -10.79
CA THR A 93 4.41 0.39 -11.97
C THR A 93 4.03 1.80 -11.54
N ILE A 94 4.73 2.82 -12.03
CA ILE A 94 4.53 4.23 -11.69
C ILE A 94 3.81 4.97 -12.81
N PHE A 95 2.84 5.82 -12.44
CA PHE A 95 2.03 6.58 -13.38
C PHE A 95 2.20 8.09 -13.19
N GLU A 96 2.13 8.82 -14.30
CA GLU A 96 1.89 10.26 -14.33
C GLU A 96 0.39 10.51 -14.45
N VAL A 97 -0.16 11.36 -13.58
CA VAL A 97 -1.55 11.81 -13.68
C VAL A 97 -1.58 13.29 -14.04
N LYS A 98 -2.20 13.59 -15.17
CA LYS A 98 -2.52 14.96 -15.61
C LYS A 98 -3.98 15.26 -15.27
N GLU A 99 -4.29 16.53 -15.08
CA GLU A 99 -5.63 16.97 -14.69
C GLU A 99 -6.71 16.46 -15.65
N ASN A 100 -7.73 15.78 -15.10
CA ASN A 100 -8.86 15.19 -15.83
C ASN A 100 -8.49 14.17 -16.92
N LYS A 101 -7.28 13.58 -16.86
CA LYS A 101 -6.84 12.54 -17.80
C LYS A 101 -6.61 11.21 -17.09
N LEU A 102 -6.69 10.13 -17.87
CA LEU A 102 -6.22 8.83 -17.42
C LEU A 102 -4.73 8.83 -17.01
N PRO A 103 -4.35 8.09 -15.95
CA PRO A 103 -2.96 7.86 -15.60
C PRO A 103 -2.19 7.23 -16.76
N GLN A 104 -0.99 7.76 -17.05
CA GLN A 104 -0.08 7.22 -18.06
C GLN A 104 1.09 6.53 -17.38
N GLU A 105 1.35 5.28 -17.72
CA GLU A 105 2.52 4.55 -17.21
C GLU A 105 3.80 5.26 -17.66
N ILE A 106 4.70 5.52 -16.71
CA ILE A 106 6.02 6.12 -16.97
C ILE A 106 7.08 5.03 -17.04
N PHE A 107 7.10 4.16 -16.01
CA PHE A 107 8.02 3.04 -15.91
C PHE A 107 7.52 2.05 -14.84
N HIS A 108 8.05 0.84 -14.88
CA HIS A 108 7.92 -0.12 -13.80
C HIS A 108 9.29 -0.55 -13.27
N ARG A 109 9.32 -1.05 -12.04
CA ARG A 109 10.52 -1.62 -11.42
C ARG A 109 10.16 -2.86 -10.61
N GLU A 110 11.00 -3.88 -10.72
CA GLU A 110 10.94 -5.08 -9.90
C GLU A 110 11.62 -4.86 -8.54
N TYR A 111 10.99 -5.37 -7.48
CA TYR A 111 11.50 -5.37 -6.13
C TYR A 111 11.36 -6.78 -5.54
N ARG A 112 12.46 -7.31 -5.03
CA ARG A 112 12.55 -8.65 -4.44
C ARG A 112 12.59 -8.57 -2.91
N GLU A 113 12.46 -9.70 -2.25
CA GLU A 113 12.63 -9.85 -0.81
C GLU A 113 13.78 -9.00 -0.25
N GLY A 114 13.50 -8.29 0.86
CA GLY A 114 14.44 -7.39 1.52
C GLY A 114 14.53 -5.99 0.88
N SER A 115 13.91 -5.78 -0.28
CA SER A 115 13.88 -4.46 -0.93
C SER A 115 12.93 -3.50 -0.22
N PHE A 116 13.27 -2.22 -0.27
CA PHE A 116 12.45 -1.11 0.19
C PHE A 116 12.20 -0.13 -0.95
N PHE A 117 10.96 0.31 -1.12
CA PHE A 117 10.63 1.36 -2.07
C PHE A 117 9.63 2.35 -1.50
N PHE A 118 9.72 3.58 -2.02
CA PHE A 118 8.99 4.72 -1.49
C PHE A 118 7.75 5.01 -2.31
N ALA A 119 6.62 5.21 -1.62
CA ALA A 119 5.38 5.72 -2.17
C ALA A 119 5.27 7.22 -1.82
N PRO A 120 5.52 8.13 -2.78
CA PRO A 120 5.42 9.56 -2.52
C PRO A 120 3.96 10.00 -2.33
N LYS A 121 3.78 11.12 -1.64
CA LYS A 121 2.47 11.78 -1.50
C LYS A 121 1.86 12.05 -2.87
N LYS A 122 0.60 11.63 -3.07
CA LYS A 122 -0.13 11.68 -4.36
C LYS A 122 0.53 10.92 -5.52
N GLY A 123 1.58 10.14 -5.26
CA GLY A 123 2.19 9.29 -6.27
C GLY A 123 1.25 8.16 -6.64
N VAL A 124 0.97 7.99 -7.92
CA VAL A 124 0.10 6.91 -8.42
C VAL A 124 0.94 5.73 -8.84
N HIS A 125 0.62 4.57 -8.28
CA HIS A 125 1.28 3.33 -8.63
C HIS A 125 0.32 2.13 -8.67
N LYS A 126 0.79 1.06 -9.31
CA LYS A 126 0.16 -0.25 -9.32
C LYS A 126 1.20 -1.29 -8.95
N MET A 127 0.80 -2.26 -8.15
CA MET A 127 1.64 -3.38 -7.77
C MET A 127 1.02 -4.69 -8.23
N LYS A 128 1.91 -5.59 -8.66
CA LYS A 128 1.59 -6.96 -9.06
C LYS A 128 2.65 -7.88 -8.49
N LYS A 129 2.28 -9.08 -8.05
CA LYS A 129 3.27 -10.11 -7.70
C LYS A 129 3.81 -10.79 -8.94
N GLU A 130 5.05 -11.27 -8.86
CA GLU A 130 5.62 -12.12 -9.92
C GLU A 130 4.86 -13.46 -10.00
N SER A 131 4.66 -13.97 -11.21
CA SER A 131 3.83 -15.16 -11.42
C SER A 131 4.49 -16.40 -10.82
N GLY A 132 3.71 -17.19 -10.07
CA GLY A 132 4.21 -18.40 -9.43
C GLY A 132 5.00 -18.16 -8.13
N GLU A 133 5.10 -16.91 -7.66
CA GLU A 133 5.64 -16.58 -6.35
C GLU A 133 4.52 -16.21 -5.35
N ASP A 134 4.80 -16.42 -4.07
CA ASP A 134 4.06 -15.79 -2.98
C ASP A 134 4.62 -14.40 -2.73
N LEU A 135 3.79 -13.44 -2.35
CA LEU A 135 4.24 -12.08 -2.05
C LEU A 135 3.55 -11.56 -0.79
N VAL A 136 4.37 -11.20 0.20
CA VAL A 136 3.98 -10.47 1.40
C VAL A 136 4.75 -9.17 1.47
N THR A 137 4.05 -8.09 1.78
CA THR A 137 4.65 -6.76 1.90
C THR A 137 4.23 -6.08 3.20
N LEU A 138 5.15 -5.33 3.79
CA LEU A 138 4.88 -4.41 4.89
C LEU A 138 4.81 -2.98 4.35
N HIS A 139 3.82 -2.23 4.81
CA HIS A 139 3.61 -0.85 4.39
C HIS A 139 3.50 0.05 5.61
N LEU A 140 4.36 1.07 5.68
CA LEU A 140 4.32 2.10 6.72
C LEU A 140 4.03 3.45 6.08
N TYR A 141 2.89 4.05 6.41
CA TYR A 141 2.45 5.35 5.88
C TYR A 141 2.36 6.39 6.98
N SER A 142 2.63 7.65 6.62
CA SER A 142 2.46 8.82 7.48
C SER A 142 2.04 10.07 6.67
N PRO A 143 1.05 10.85 7.14
CA PRO A 143 0.08 10.45 8.18
C PRO A 143 -0.69 9.18 7.77
N PRO A 144 -1.49 8.55 8.65
CA PRO A 144 -2.35 7.44 8.25
C PRO A 144 -3.19 7.79 7.02
N ILE A 145 -3.39 6.83 6.11
CA ILE A 145 -4.22 7.01 4.91
C ILE A 145 -5.66 7.22 5.36
N GLN A 146 -6.23 8.35 4.97
CA GLN A 146 -7.66 8.66 5.19
C GLN A 146 -8.52 8.34 3.95
N GLY A 147 -7.87 8.17 2.80
CA GLY A 147 -8.50 7.81 1.54
C GLY A 147 -7.48 7.71 0.42
N MET A 148 -7.83 6.92 -0.59
CA MET A 148 -7.01 6.66 -1.78
C MET A 148 -7.80 7.03 -3.01
N MET A 149 -7.17 7.68 -3.98
CA MET A 149 -7.72 7.82 -5.32
C MET A 149 -7.34 6.59 -6.13
N VAL A 150 -8.33 5.82 -6.56
CA VAL A 150 -8.19 4.58 -7.34
C VAL A 150 -8.69 4.84 -8.75
N TYR A 151 -7.92 4.41 -9.74
CA TYR A 151 -8.21 4.62 -11.16
C TYR A 151 -8.59 3.30 -11.82
N ASP A 152 -9.71 3.31 -12.55
CA ASP A 152 -10.12 2.26 -13.46
C ASP A 152 -9.82 2.71 -14.88
N LEU A 153 -8.78 2.13 -15.46
CA LEU A 153 -8.30 2.47 -16.80
C LEU A 153 -9.27 2.02 -17.89
N GLU A 154 -10.05 0.95 -17.65
CA GLU A 154 -11.01 0.43 -18.63
C GLU A 154 -12.28 1.27 -18.66
N LYS A 155 -12.76 1.69 -17.48
CA LYS A 155 -13.96 2.54 -17.35
C LYS A 155 -13.67 4.04 -17.54
N CYS A 156 -12.41 4.41 -17.75
CA CYS A 156 -11.96 5.81 -17.79
C CYS A 156 -12.46 6.60 -16.57
N ALA A 157 -12.34 6.02 -15.38
CA ALA A 157 -12.93 6.60 -14.17
C ALA A 157 -11.95 6.59 -13.00
N ALA A 158 -12.11 7.52 -12.07
CA ALA A 158 -11.45 7.50 -10.78
C ALA A 158 -12.47 7.52 -9.65
N CYS A 159 -12.17 6.83 -8.56
CA CYS A 159 -12.96 6.90 -7.34
C CYS A 159 -12.09 7.12 -6.11
N VAL A 160 -12.61 7.88 -5.15
CA VAL A 160 -11.97 7.96 -3.82
C VAL A 160 -12.55 6.84 -2.98
N VAL A 161 -11.69 5.93 -2.52
CA VAL A 161 -12.05 4.84 -1.58
C VAL A 161 -11.58 5.20 -0.18
N SER A 162 -12.29 4.71 0.84
CA SER A 162 -11.94 4.95 2.24
C SER A 162 -10.72 4.14 2.68
N GLU A 163 -10.11 4.54 3.80
CA GLU A 163 -9.00 3.84 4.46
C GLU A 163 -9.25 2.34 4.73
N LYS A 164 -10.53 1.94 4.86
CA LYS A 164 -10.95 0.55 5.09
C LYS A 164 -11.01 -0.31 3.83
N CYS A 165 -10.88 0.31 2.65
CA CYS A 165 -10.90 -0.38 1.37
C CYS A 165 -9.48 -0.67 0.89
N GLY A 166 -9.32 -1.73 0.11
CA GLY A 166 -8.08 -1.93 -0.63
C GLY A 166 -8.06 -1.13 -1.93
N ALA A 167 -6.90 -1.11 -2.57
CA ALA A 167 -6.66 -0.40 -3.82
C ALA A 167 -7.19 -1.17 -5.04
N TRP A 168 -8.49 -1.37 -5.09
CA TRP A 168 -9.19 -1.94 -6.24
C TRP A 168 -10.53 -1.25 -6.40
N TRP A 169 -11.10 -1.35 -7.60
CA TRP A 169 -12.42 -0.77 -7.85
C TRP A 169 -13.46 -1.46 -6.96
N PRO A 170 -14.23 -0.72 -6.16
CA PRO A 170 -15.19 -1.33 -5.25
C PRO A 170 -16.39 -1.95 -5.99
N ASP A 171 -16.77 -3.17 -5.60
CA ASP A 171 -17.93 -3.89 -6.17
C ASP A 171 -19.27 -3.25 -5.75
N HIS A 172 -19.27 -2.50 -4.64
CA HIS A 172 -20.46 -1.88 -4.08
C HIS A 172 -20.34 -0.36 -3.99
N ILE A 173 -21.40 0.34 -4.43
CA ILE A 173 -21.52 1.81 -4.47
C ILE A 173 -21.23 2.47 -3.11
N ARG A 174 -21.47 1.78 -1.98
CA ARG A 174 -21.25 2.29 -0.62
C ARG A 174 -19.78 2.52 -0.22
N GLN A 175 -18.82 2.04 -1.01
CA GLN A 175 -17.39 2.27 -0.80
C GLN A 175 -16.82 3.42 -1.65
N LYS A 176 -17.65 3.99 -2.55
CA LYS A 176 -17.28 5.14 -3.39
C LYS A 176 -17.60 6.44 -2.64
N ILE A 177 -16.57 7.19 -2.25
CA ILE A 177 -16.75 8.52 -1.64
C ILE A 177 -17.06 9.55 -2.74
N LYS A 178 -16.44 9.42 -3.91
CA LYS A 178 -16.64 10.29 -5.07
C LYS A 178 -16.24 9.54 -6.34
N GLU A 179 -16.95 9.75 -7.45
CA GLU A 179 -16.62 9.23 -8.78
C GLU A 179 -16.32 10.40 -9.73
N LEU A 180 -15.29 10.24 -10.54
CA LEU A 180 -14.83 11.21 -11.52
C LEU A 180 -14.72 10.51 -12.87
N GLN A 181 -15.41 11.02 -13.89
CA GLN A 181 -15.19 10.58 -15.26
C GLN A 181 -13.94 11.26 -15.80
N LEU A 182 -12.99 10.47 -16.30
CA LEU A 182 -11.75 10.93 -16.89
C LEU A 182 -11.85 10.96 -18.41
N LYS A 183 -11.10 11.86 -19.03
CA LYS A 183 -10.98 12.00 -20.47
C LYS A 183 -9.75 11.27 -21.02
#